data_AF-A0A7S3RQ69-F1
#
_entry.id   AF-A0A7S3RQ69-F1
#
_cell.length_a   1.000
_cell.length_b   1.000
_cell.length_c   1.000
_cell.angle_alpha   90.00
_cell.angle_beta   90.00
_cell.angle_gamma   90.00
#
_symmetry.space_group_name_H-M   'P 1'
#
loop_
_entity.id
_entity.type
_entity.pdbx_description
1 polymer ?
#
loop_
_entity_poly.entity_id
_entity_poly.type
_entity_poly.pdbx_seq_one_letter_code
_entity_poly.pdbx_strand_id
1 'polypeptide(L)'
;ARVAWEPVENDLGYTAIYESGSDTVILRISEMANLFDGSTGLTPSVGLKFLIDGQESYNIMAMEGFLPTESWNFLDAQLTNRLKPFDTTTETGFIMDQTFRKKLVEASQRPFGLGIGHIGKMRNDGSTLDREDVKVPYQLYFRAPEEFRGDLTDEQKFDEDGNQIHWVDHVRDTLSEGDVIYEVYAQVEPFFPGTEDDELVLDDKL
;
A
#
# COMPACT_ATOMS: atom_id res chain seq x y z
N ALA A 1 -3.22 5.23 -13.22
CA ALA A 1 -2.23 4.81 -14.24
C ALA A 1 -2.51 3.36 -14.65
N ARG A 2 -2.18 2.98 -15.89
CA ARG A 2 -2.03 1.56 -16.25
C ARG A 2 -0.64 1.13 -15.76
N VAL A 3 -0.55 0.00 -15.07
CA VAL A 3 0.70 -0.57 -14.56
C VAL A 3 0.72 -2.07 -14.84
N ALA A 4 1.89 -2.69 -14.67
CA ALA A 4 2.05 -4.13 -14.59
C ALA A 4 2.40 -4.54 -13.16
N TRP A 5 2.01 -5.75 -12.78
CA TRP A 5 2.54 -6.48 -11.64
C TRP A 5 3.53 -7.51 -12.17
N GLU A 6 4.81 -7.30 -11.88
CA GLU A 6 5.90 -8.14 -12.38
C GLU A 6 6.49 -8.94 -11.22
N PRO A 7 6.27 -10.25 -11.17
CA PRO A 7 6.77 -11.06 -10.08
C PRO A 7 8.29 -11.20 -10.18
N VAL A 8 8.96 -11.22 -9.04
CA VAL A 8 10.39 -11.58 -8.95
C VAL A 8 10.57 -13.00 -8.43
N GLU A 9 11.72 -13.59 -8.75
CA GLU A 9 12.08 -14.93 -8.27
C GLU A 9 12.14 -14.95 -6.73
N ASN A 10 11.38 -15.86 -6.11
CA ASN A 10 11.40 -16.11 -4.67
C ASN A 10 11.13 -17.61 -4.39
N ASP A 11 11.61 -18.08 -3.25
CA ASP A 11 11.46 -19.48 -2.82
C ASP A 11 10.15 -19.74 -2.05
N LEU A 12 9.27 -18.73 -1.95
CA LEU A 12 8.04 -18.81 -1.19
C LEU A 12 6.89 -19.43 -1.98
N GLY A 13 7.03 -19.66 -3.29
CA GLY A 13 6.07 -20.44 -4.09
C GLY A 13 4.64 -19.90 -4.02
N TYR A 14 4.49 -18.58 -3.99
CA TYR A 14 3.18 -17.94 -4.11
C TYR A 14 2.53 -18.27 -5.44
N THR A 15 1.21 -18.12 -5.49
CA THR A 15 0.41 -18.70 -6.56
C THR A 15 -0.37 -17.68 -7.37
N ALA A 16 -0.73 -18.07 -8.59
CA ALA A 16 -1.59 -17.32 -9.50
C ALA A 16 -1.01 -15.95 -9.89
N ILE A 17 -1.69 -14.82 -9.65
CA ILE A 17 -1.13 -13.50 -10.01
C ILE A 17 0.18 -13.20 -9.26
N TYR A 18 0.35 -13.68 -8.03
CA TYR A 18 1.64 -13.51 -7.33
C TYR A 18 2.77 -14.30 -7.97
N GLU A 19 2.46 -15.37 -8.70
CA GLU A 19 3.43 -16.22 -9.40
C GLU A 19 3.72 -15.71 -10.82
N SER A 20 2.65 -15.34 -11.54
CA SER A 20 2.66 -15.13 -12.99
C SER A 20 2.60 -13.66 -13.40
N GLY A 21 2.31 -12.77 -12.46
CA GLY A 21 2.15 -11.34 -12.73
C GLY A 21 0.82 -10.98 -13.38
N SER A 22 0.73 -9.74 -13.85
CA SER A 22 -0.41 -9.21 -14.61
C SER A 22 -0.01 -7.95 -15.37
N ASP A 23 -0.30 -7.85 -16.66
CA ASP A 23 -0.02 -6.68 -17.52
C ASP A 23 -1.24 -5.73 -17.68
N THR A 24 -2.32 -6.05 -16.97
CA THR A 24 -3.62 -5.37 -17.02
C THR A 24 -4.05 -4.89 -15.64
N VAL A 25 -3.21 -4.05 -15.02
CA VAL A 25 -3.49 -3.48 -13.69
C VAL A 25 -3.74 -1.97 -13.79
N ILE A 26 -4.73 -1.48 -13.04
CA ILE A 26 -4.96 -0.05 -12.85
C ILE A 26 -4.51 0.34 -11.45
N LEU A 27 -3.54 1.23 -11.36
CA LEU A 27 -3.10 1.86 -10.12
C LEU A 27 -3.85 3.17 -9.90
N ARG A 28 -4.43 3.32 -8.71
CA ARG A 28 -4.92 4.57 -8.13
C ARG A 28 -4.01 4.96 -6.98
N ILE A 29 -3.47 6.17 -7.06
CA ILE A 29 -2.72 6.83 -5.98
C ILE A 29 -3.67 7.82 -5.31
N SER A 30 -3.68 7.93 -3.99
CA SER A 30 -4.64 8.77 -3.27
C SER A 30 -4.11 9.28 -1.93
N GLU A 31 -4.36 10.56 -1.68
CA GLU A 31 -4.29 11.17 -0.35
C GLU A 31 -5.63 10.94 0.37
N MET A 32 -5.60 10.35 1.56
CA MET A 32 -6.82 10.00 2.29
C MET A 32 -7.36 11.12 3.19
N ALA A 33 -6.51 12.06 3.60
CA ALA A 33 -6.93 13.20 4.38
C ALA A 33 -7.32 14.40 3.49
N ASN A 34 -8.16 15.28 4.02
CA ASN A 34 -8.28 16.61 3.45
C ASN A 34 -7.10 17.43 3.96
N LEU A 35 -6.29 17.96 3.06
CA LEU A 35 -5.16 18.81 3.42
C LEU A 35 -5.66 20.23 3.78
N PHE A 36 -5.11 20.80 4.85
CA PHE A 36 -5.39 22.15 5.33
C PHE A 36 -4.14 22.77 5.97
N ASP A 37 -4.16 24.06 6.30
CA ASP A 37 -2.99 24.80 6.82
C ASP A 37 -2.35 24.22 8.10
N GLY A 38 -3.05 23.34 8.81
CA GLY A 38 -2.54 22.65 10.01
C GLY A 38 -2.19 21.18 9.78
N SER A 39 -2.22 20.70 8.53
CA SER A 39 -1.73 19.37 8.17
C SER A 39 -0.22 19.29 8.38
N THR A 40 0.24 18.20 8.99
CA THR A 40 1.67 17.95 9.26
C THR A 40 2.36 17.16 8.16
N GLY A 41 1.58 16.55 7.26
CA GLY A 41 2.05 15.71 6.18
C GLY A 41 0.90 15.00 5.48
N LEU A 42 1.23 14.03 4.64
CA LEU A 42 0.29 13.27 3.83
C LEU A 42 -0.26 12.05 4.59
N THR A 43 -1.37 11.49 4.13
CA THR A 43 -1.93 10.18 4.52
C THR A 43 -2.00 9.28 3.27
N PRO A 44 -0.85 8.75 2.80
CA PRO A 44 -0.73 8.14 1.48
C PRO A 44 -1.43 6.78 1.40
N SER A 45 -2.07 6.52 0.26
CA SER A 45 -2.71 5.24 -0.03
C SER A 45 -2.68 4.90 -1.51
N VAL A 46 -2.64 3.61 -1.81
CA VAL A 46 -2.71 3.08 -3.17
C VAL A 46 -3.76 1.99 -3.28
N GLY A 47 -4.41 1.94 -4.44
CA GLY A 47 -5.31 0.88 -4.83
C GLY A 47 -4.89 0.30 -6.18
N LEU A 48 -4.68 -1.00 -6.23
CA LEU A 48 -4.39 -1.76 -7.43
C LEU A 48 -5.65 -2.53 -7.82
N LYS A 49 -6.04 -2.42 -9.09
CA LYS A 49 -7.20 -3.10 -9.65
C LYS A 49 -6.74 -4.00 -10.81
N PHE A 50 -6.79 -5.30 -10.58
CA PHE A 50 -6.43 -6.33 -11.55
C PHE A 50 -7.63 -6.62 -12.45
N LEU A 51 -7.43 -6.48 -13.77
CA LEU A 51 -8.45 -6.78 -14.77
C LEU A 51 -8.21 -8.21 -15.28
N ILE A 52 -9.12 -9.11 -14.93
CA ILE A 52 -9.01 -10.55 -15.17
C ILE A 52 -10.07 -10.97 -16.19
N ASP A 53 -9.69 -11.82 -17.13
CA ASP A 53 -10.58 -12.25 -18.21
C ASP A 53 -11.83 -12.95 -17.66
N GLY A 54 -13.00 -12.51 -18.13
CA GLY A 54 -14.28 -13.10 -17.76
C GLY A 54 -14.69 -12.95 -16.29
N GLN A 55 -13.94 -12.18 -15.50
CA GLN A 55 -14.20 -11.98 -14.07
C GLN A 55 -14.45 -10.50 -13.74
N GLU A 56 -15.07 -10.26 -12.59
CA GLU A 56 -15.00 -8.94 -11.98
C GLU A 56 -13.55 -8.62 -11.58
N SER A 57 -13.22 -7.33 -11.59
CA SER A 57 -11.91 -6.88 -11.17
C SER A 57 -11.65 -7.17 -9.70
N TYR A 58 -10.42 -7.59 -9.38
CA TYR A 58 -9.98 -7.79 -8.02
C TYR A 58 -9.04 -6.68 -7.57
N ASN A 59 -9.07 -6.35 -6.27
CA ASN A 59 -8.37 -5.18 -5.77
C ASN A 59 -7.40 -5.53 -4.64
N ILE A 60 -6.28 -4.83 -4.60
CA ILE A 60 -5.42 -4.69 -3.41
C ILE A 60 -5.46 -3.22 -3.03
N MET A 61 -5.52 -2.93 -1.74
CA MET A 61 -5.32 -1.59 -1.23
C MET A 61 -4.24 -1.64 -0.15
N ALA A 62 -3.37 -0.65 -0.17
CA ALA A 62 -2.31 -0.46 0.81
C ALA A 62 -2.27 1.02 1.22
N MET A 63 -1.93 1.26 2.48
CA MET A 63 -1.76 2.60 3.03
C MET A 63 -0.73 2.55 4.16
N GLU A 64 -0.18 3.69 4.55
CA GLU A 64 0.81 3.74 5.63
C GLU A 64 0.16 3.67 7.02
N GLY A 65 -0.97 4.37 7.18
CA GLY A 65 -1.69 4.43 8.44
C GLY A 65 -2.95 5.29 8.33
N PHE A 66 -3.73 5.34 9.41
CA PHE A 66 -4.95 6.17 9.47
C PHE A 66 -4.72 7.62 9.86
N LEU A 67 -3.49 7.93 10.28
CA LEU A 67 -3.08 9.25 10.70
C LEU A 67 -2.11 9.83 9.66
N PRO A 68 -2.09 11.16 9.50
CA PRO A 68 -1.08 11.80 8.68
C PRO A 68 0.33 11.44 9.14
N THR A 69 1.20 11.31 8.16
CA THR A 69 2.65 11.25 8.32
C THR A 69 3.19 12.65 8.65
N GLU A 70 4.49 12.72 8.87
CA GLU A 70 5.23 13.99 8.98
C GLU A 70 5.92 14.37 7.65
N SER A 71 5.70 13.61 6.57
CA SER A 71 6.32 13.83 5.26
C SER A 71 5.31 14.38 4.25
N TRP A 72 5.80 15.26 3.38
CA TRP A 72 5.07 15.74 2.21
C TRP A 72 5.44 14.98 0.93
N ASN A 73 6.36 14.01 1.02
CA ASN A 73 6.66 13.11 -0.09
C ASN A 73 5.71 11.91 -0.07
N PHE A 74 4.88 11.79 -1.10
CA PHE A 74 4.02 10.61 -1.25
C PHE A 74 4.81 9.30 -1.40
N LEU A 75 6.00 9.35 -2.04
CA LEU A 75 6.78 8.16 -2.37
C LEU A 75 7.67 7.69 -1.21
N ASP A 76 7.80 8.47 -0.14
CA ASP A 76 8.46 8.03 1.11
C ASP A 76 7.63 7.03 1.90
N ALA A 77 6.33 7.02 1.62
CA ALA A 77 5.32 6.31 2.37
C ALA A 77 5.56 4.80 2.36
N GLN A 78 5.48 4.21 3.55
CA GLN A 78 5.69 2.80 3.78
C GLN A 78 4.34 2.08 3.85
N LEU A 79 3.81 1.65 2.71
CA LEU A 79 2.41 1.21 2.61
C LEU A 79 2.27 -0.29 2.88
N THR A 80 1.19 -0.67 3.58
CA THR A 80 0.85 -2.08 3.81
C THR A 80 -0.64 -2.33 3.59
N ASN A 81 -1.02 -3.58 3.29
CA ASN A 81 -2.43 -3.99 3.30
C ASN A 81 -2.95 -4.31 4.72
N ARG A 82 -2.10 -4.16 5.75
CA ARG A 82 -2.41 -4.46 7.14
C ARG A 82 -1.84 -3.39 8.06
N LEU A 83 -2.74 -2.68 8.72
CA LEU A 83 -2.40 -1.44 9.41
C LEU A 83 -2.24 -1.69 10.90
N LYS A 84 -1.39 -0.88 11.51
CA LYS A 84 -1.21 -0.90 12.96
C LYS A 84 -2.51 -0.41 13.62
N PRO A 85 -3.00 -1.09 14.67
CA PRO A 85 -4.04 -0.53 15.52
C PRO A 85 -3.58 0.80 16.16
N PHE A 86 -4.54 1.63 16.58
CA PHE A 86 -4.20 2.86 17.29
C PHE A 86 -3.57 2.55 18.65
N ASP A 87 -2.71 3.45 19.14
CA ASP A 87 -2.13 3.33 20.48
C ASP A 87 -3.20 3.53 21.56
N THR A 88 -3.62 2.43 22.16
CA THR A 88 -4.65 2.42 23.20
C THR A 88 -4.15 2.82 24.59
N THR A 89 -2.87 3.18 24.74
CA THR A 89 -2.32 3.67 26.03
C THR A 89 -2.72 5.12 26.32
N THR A 90 -3.09 5.88 25.28
CA THR A 90 -3.66 7.23 25.40
C THR A 90 -5.18 7.20 25.35
N GLU A 91 -5.85 8.15 26.03
CA GLU A 91 -7.32 8.26 25.98
C GLU A 91 -7.82 8.49 24.55
N THR A 92 -7.18 9.39 23.81
CA THR A 92 -7.52 9.67 22.41
C THR A 92 -7.37 8.43 21.54
N GLY A 93 -6.23 7.74 21.60
CA GLY A 93 -6.00 6.55 20.78
C GLY A 93 -6.93 5.39 21.14
N PHE A 94 -7.29 5.23 22.42
CA PHE A 94 -8.31 4.27 22.84
C PHE A 94 -9.69 4.58 22.21
N ILE A 95 -10.13 5.85 22.26
CA ILE A 95 -11.41 6.28 21.66
C ILE A 95 -11.40 6.05 20.14
N MET A 96 -10.29 6.36 19.48
CA MET A 96 -10.11 6.15 18.04
C MET A 96 -10.19 4.67 17.69
N ASP A 97 -9.45 3.79 18.39
CA ASP A 97 -9.47 2.34 18.17
C ASP A 97 -10.89 1.77 18.33
N GLN A 98 -11.59 2.11 19.41
CA GLN A 98 -12.94 1.61 19.66
C GLN A 98 -13.94 2.09 18.60
N THR A 99 -13.87 3.37 18.22
CA THR A 99 -14.73 3.95 17.18
C THR A 99 -14.48 3.28 15.83
N PHE A 100 -13.21 3.14 15.47
CA PHE A 100 -12.79 2.54 14.20
C PHE A 100 -13.23 1.07 14.13
N ARG A 101 -12.90 0.26 15.15
CA ARG A 101 -13.32 -1.15 15.22
C ARG A 101 -14.82 -1.26 15.12
N LYS A 102 -15.57 -0.48 15.90
CA LYS A 102 -17.04 -0.52 15.91
C LYS A 102 -17.62 -0.30 14.52
N LYS A 103 -17.04 0.60 13.72
CA LYS A 103 -17.51 0.83 12.35
C LYS A 103 -17.06 -0.26 11.38
N LEU A 104 -15.78 -0.65 11.43
CA LEU A 104 -15.21 -1.58 10.44
C LEU A 104 -15.72 -3.01 10.61
N VAL A 105 -16.10 -3.42 11.81
CA VAL A 105 -16.70 -4.76 12.04
C VAL A 105 -18.07 -4.94 11.39
N GLU A 106 -18.73 -3.86 10.97
CA GLU A 106 -19.94 -3.96 10.13
C GLU A 106 -19.65 -4.58 8.75
N ALA A 107 -18.41 -4.49 8.27
CA ALA A 107 -17.99 -5.01 6.97
C ALA A 107 -16.97 -6.16 7.07
N SER A 108 -16.07 -6.16 8.05
CA SER A 108 -14.97 -7.13 8.16
C SER A 108 -14.65 -7.48 9.61
N GLN A 109 -14.50 -8.77 9.89
CA GLN A 109 -13.99 -9.26 11.19
C GLN A 109 -12.51 -8.93 11.42
N ARG A 110 -11.81 -8.45 10.39
CA ARG A 110 -10.41 -8.01 10.45
C ARG A 110 -10.36 -6.50 10.17
N PRO A 111 -10.62 -5.65 11.18
CA PRO A 111 -10.78 -4.21 10.96
C PRO A 111 -9.51 -3.52 10.42
N PHE A 112 -8.34 -4.09 10.68
CA PHE A 112 -7.04 -3.54 10.29
C PHE A 112 -6.37 -4.31 9.14
N GLY A 113 -7.05 -5.29 8.55
CA GLY A 113 -6.45 -6.14 7.53
C GLY A 113 -7.33 -6.23 6.30
N LEU A 114 -6.74 -5.94 5.14
CA LEU A 114 -7.38 -6.12 3.85
C LEU A 114 -7.02 -7.49 3.29
N GLY A 115 -8.05 -8.19 2.81
CA GLY A 115 -7.88 -9.51 2.20
C GLY A 115 -7.03 -9.42 0.93
N ILE A 116 -6.09 -10.35 0.79
CA ILE A 116 -5.20 -10.48 -0.38
C ILE A 116 -5.22 -11.89 -0.98
N GLY A 117 -6.02 -12.78 -0.38
CA GLY A 117 -6.13 -14.19 -0.76
C GLY A 117 -6.83 -14.41 -2.11
N HIS A 118 -7.71 -13.49 -2.51
CA HIS A 118 -8.43 -13.61 -3.77
C HIS A 118 -7.49 -13.45 -4.99
N ILE A 119 -6.44 -12.62 -4.88
CA ILE A 119 -5.46 -12.45 -5.97
C ILE A 119 -4.62 -13.71 -6.18
N GLY A 120 -4.20 -14.37 -5.09
CA GLY A 120 -3.45 -15.63 -5.18
C GLY A 120 -4.26 -16.83 -5.66
N LYS A 121 -5.58 -16.67 -5.85
CA LYS A 121 -6.43 -17.72 -6.42
C LYS A 121 -6.64 -17.55 -7.93
N MET A 122 -6.59 -16.32 -8.44
CA MET A 122 -7.02 -15.97 -9.79
C MET A 122 -5.82 -15.82 -10.73
N ARG A 123 -5.90 -16.45 -11.91
CA ARG A 123 -4.95 -16.22 -13.01
C ARG A 123 -5.51 -15.18 -13.99
N ASN A 124 -4.66 -14.57 -14.80
CA ASN A 124 -5.07 -13.53 -15.77
C ASN A 124 -6.15 -14.02 -16.75
N ASP A 125 -6.13 -15.30 -17.11
CA ASP A 125 -7.10 -15.94 -18.02
C ASP A 125 -8.46 -16.24 -17.38
N GLY A 126 -8.67 -15.84 -16.13
CA GLY A 126 -9.90 -16.10 -15.38
C GLY A 126 -10.00 -17.50 -14.78
N SER A 127 -9.01 -18.37 -15.01
CA SER A 127 -8.95 -19.67 -14.32
C SER A 127 -8.61 -19.48 -12.84
N THR A 128 -9.09 -20.40 -12.01
CA THR A 128 -8.97 -20.31 -10.55
C THR A 128 -8.35 -21.56 -9.97
N LEU A 129 -7.48 -21.39 -8.98
CA LEU A 129 -6.93 -22.50 -8.19
C LEU A 129 -7.93 -23.01 -7.15
N ASP A 130 -7.81 -24.29 -6.79
CA ASP A 130 -8.50 -24.84 -5.64
C ASP A 130 -7.89 -24.30 -4.34
N ARG A 131 -8.72 -24.19 -3.30
CA ARG A 131 -8.34 -23.51 -2.05
C ARG A 131 -7.09 -24.11 -1.40
N GLU A 132 -6.90 -25.41 -1.51
CA GLU A 132 -5.77 -26.13 -0.92
C GLU A 132 -4.44 -25.84 -1.62
N ASP A 133 -4.49 -25.43 -2.89
CA ASP A 133 -3.32 -25.08 -3.68
C ASP A 133 -2.95 -23.59 -3.56
N VAL A 134 -3.82 -22.76 -2.97
CA VAL A 134 -3.59 -21.30 -2.87
C VAL A 134 -2.57 -21.01 -1.79
N LYS A 135 -1.41 -20.49 -2.21
CA LYS A 135 -0.38 -19.92 -1.34
C LYS A 135 -0.29 -18.41 -1.54
N VAL A 136 -0.44 -17.67 -0.44
CA VAL A 136 -0.44 -16.19 -0.41
C VAL A 136 0.37 -15.68 0.77
N PRO A 137 0.95 -14.48 0.65
CA PRO A 137 1.64 -13.85 1.77
C PRO A 137 0.65 -13.50 2.89
N TYR A 138 1.17 -13.31 4.10
CA TYR A 138 0.38 -12.85 5.22
C TYR A 138 0.03 -11.36 5.11
N GLN A 139 1.00 -10.60 4.58
CA GLN A 139 0.95 -9.17 4.34
C GLN A 139 1.82 -8.81 3.14
N LEU A 140 1.44 -7.73 2.46
CA LEU A 140 2.20 -7.07 1.42
C LEU A 140 2.72 -5.73 1.97
N TYR A 141 3.98 -5.45 1.68
CA TYR A 141 4.64 -4.18 1.98
C TYR A 141 5.07 -3.53 0.66
N PHE A 142 4.69 -2.27 0.46
CA PHE A 142 4.99 -1.51 -0.74
C PHE A 142 5.92 -0.37 -0.37
N ARG A 143 7.02 -0.27 -1.10
CA ARG A 143 8.02 0.79 -0.93
C ARG A 143 8.45 1.28 -2.30
N ALA A 144 8.47 2.60 -2.51
CA ALA A 144 9.03 3.12 -3.75
C ALA A 144 10.55 2.87 -3.80
N PRO A 145 11.15 2.71 -4.99
CA PRO A 145 12.61 2.70 -5.13
C PRO A 145 13.28 3.89 -4.44
N GLU A 146 14.49 3.68 -3.92
CA GLU A 146 15.19 4.66 -3.07
C GLU A 146 15.45 5.99 -3.79
N GLU A 147 15.62 5.97 -5.12
CA GLU A 147 15.83 7.16 -5.94
C GLU A 147 14.62 8.11 -6.00
N PHE A 148 13.42 7.63 -5.66
CA PHE A 148 12.20 8.45 -5.62
C PHE A 148 11.85 8.91 -4.20
N ARG A 149 12.63 8.47 -3.21
CA ARG A 149 12.47 8.78 -1.79
C ARG A 149 13.35 9.98 -1.42
N GLY A 150 12.97 10.67 -0.36
CA GLY A 150 13.69 11.83 0.16
C GLY A 150 13.18 13.18 -0.37
N ASP A 151 14.04 14.19 -0.28
CA ASP A 151 13.95 15.61 -0.64
C ASP A 151 12.73 16.44 -0.21
N LEU A 152 11.56 15.86 0.07
CA LEU A 152 10.33 16.52 0.54
C LEU A 152 10.06 16.27 2.04
N THR A 153 11.09 15.80 2.76
CA THR A 153 10.90 15.04 4.00
C THR A 153 10.39 15.85 5.17
N ASP A 154 10.65 17.16 5.25
CA ASP A 154 10.30 17.93 6.46
C ASP A 154 9.63 19.29 6.19
N GLU A 155 9.82 19.86 4.99
CA GLU A 155 9.31 21.20 4.66
C GLU A 155 8.41 21.16 3.41
N GLN A 156 7.18 21.63 3.58
CA GLN A 156 6.24 21.92 2.51
C GLN A 156 6.94 22.79 1.45
N LYS A 157 7.18 22.24 0.26
CA LYS A 157 7.85 22.98 -0.82
C LYS A 157 6.90 23.91 -1.54
N PHE A 158 7.47 25.02 -2.01
CA PHE A 158 6.79 26.00 -2.84
C PHE A 158 7.50 26.11 -4.19
N ASP A 159 6.73 26.38 -5.24
CA ASP A 159 7.25 26.68 -6.57
C ASP A 159 7.89 28.08 -6.63
N GLU A 160 8.44 28.45 -7.79
CA GLU A 160 9.07 29.77 -8.00
C GLU A 160 8.10 30.95 -7.81
N ASP A 161 6.79 30.69 -7.92
CA ASP A 161 5.70 31.64 -7.74
C ASP A 161 5.19 31.70 -6.28
N GLY A 162 5.74 30.87 -5.39
CA GLY A 162 5.36 30.80 -3.98
C GLY A 162 4.07 30.01 -3.73
N ASN A 163 3.59 29.21 -4.68
CA ASN A 163 2.48 28.28 -4.47
C ASN A 163 3.02 26.96 -3.90
N GLN A 164 2.27 26.32 -3.02
CA GLN A 164 2.63 24.99 -2.53
C GLN A 164 2.69 24.00 -3.70
N ILE A 165 3.80 23.26 -3.79
CA ILE A 165 3.91 22.12 -4.69
C ILE A 165 2.93 21.06 -4.21
N HIS A 166 1.92 20.77 -5.03
CA HIS A 166 0.93 19.78 -4.71
C HIS A 166 1.54 18.38 -4.85
N TRP A 167 1.28 17.47 -3.89
CA TRP A 167 1.87 16.13 -3.89
C TRP A 167 1.61 15.34 -5.18
N VAL A 168 0.45 15.58 -5.81
CA VAL A 168 0.09 14.95 -7.10
C VAL A 168 1.07 15.37 -8.20
N ASP A 169 1.43 16.65 -8.24
CA ASP A 169 2.33 17.17 -9.26
C ASP A 169 3.75 16.65 -9.02
N HIS A 170 4.19 16.58 -7.75
CA HIS A 170 5.45 15.91 -7.40
C HIS A 170 5.49 14.45 -7.90
N VAL A 171 4.46 13.64 -7.62
CA VAL A 171 4.41 12.25 -8.12
C VAL A 171 4.46 12.18 -9.64
N ARG A 172 3.79 13.12 -10.34
CA ARG A 172 3.75 13.17 -11.80
C ARG A 172 5.07 13.61 -12.42
N ASP A 173 5.80 14.50 -11.77
CA ASP A 173 7.08 15.01 -12.25
C ASP A 173 8.23 14.04 -11.94
N THR A 174 8.08 13.24 -10.88
CA THR A 174 9.07 12.23 -10.47
C THR A 174 8.98 10.95 -11.31
N LEU A 175 7.76 10.47 -11.62
CA LEU A 175 7.56 9.19 -12.29
C LEU A 175 7.41 9.33 -13.81
N SER A 176 8.08 8.44 -14.54
CA SER A 176 8.03 8.29 -15.99
C SER A 176 7.45 6.93 -16.43
N GLU A 177 7.09 6.81 -17.69
CA GLU A 177 6.67 5.53 -18.26
C GLU A 177 7.82 4.53 -18.24
N GLY A 178 7.56 3.33 -17.72
CA GLY A 178 8.55 2.26 -17.56
C GLY A 178 9.20 2.20 -16.19
N ASP A 179 8.96 3.19 -15.32
CA ASP A 179 9.50 3.19 -13.96
C ASP A 179 8.81 2.13 -13.07
N VAL A 180 9.60 1.55 -12.17
CA VAL A 180 9.09 0.75 -11.06
C VAL A 180 8.54 1.71 -10.00
N ILE A 181 7.22 1.78 -9.88
CA ILE A 181 6.59 2.71 -8.91
C ILE A 181 6.75 2.18 -7.48
N TYR A 182 6.59 0.88 -7.29
CA TYR A 182 6.73 0.21 -6.00
C TYR A 182 7.47 -1.11 -6.14
N GLU A 183 8.44 -1.31 -5.28
CA GLU A 183 8.92 -2.63 -4.90
C GLU A 183 7.94 -3.20 -3.87
N VAL A 184 7.41 -4.39 -4.15
CA VAL A 184 6.46 -5.06 -3.28
C VAL A 184 7.18 -6.21 -2.59
N TYR A 185 6.92 -6.40 -1.31
CA TYR A 185 7.53 -7.44 -0.50
C TYR A 185 6.44 -8.29 0.14
N ALA A 186 6.63 -9.59 0.08
CA ALA A 186 5.87 -10.54 0.85
C ALA A 186 6.36 -10.51 2.30
N GLN A 187 5.43 -10.64 3.23
CA GLN A 187 5.74 -10.85 4.64
C GLN A 187 5.02 -12.12 5.11
N VAL A 188 5.73 -12.97 5.84
CA VAL A 188 5.14 -14.20 6.43
C VAL A 188 4.46 -13.93 7.77
N GLU A 189 4.77 -12.80 8.40
CA GLU A 189 4.22 -12.34 9.66
C GLU A 189 3.82 -10.84 9.61
N PRO A 190 3.06 -10.32 10.60
CA PRO A 190 2.71 -8.89 10.61
C PRO A 190 3.95 -8.03 10.80
N PHE A 191 4.10 -7.03 9.93
CA PHE A 191 5.14 -6.00 10.04
C PHE A 191 4.48 -4.61 10.04
N PHE A 192 4.93 -3.71 10.93
CA PHE A 192 4.41 -2.34 10.97
C PHE A 192 5.58 -1.36 10.83
N PRO A 193 5.73 -0.72 9.67
CA PRO A 193 6.84 0.19 9.45
C PRO A 193 6.84 1.35 10.46
N GLY A 194 8.04 1.79 10.88
CA GLY A 194 8.21 2.93 11.79
C GLY A 194 8.04 2.63 13.29
N THR A 195 8.04 1.35 13.71
CA THR A 195 8.09 0.98 15.13
C THR A 195 9.52 0.70 15.60
N GLU A 196 9.85 1.08 16.85
CA GLU A 196 11.21 0.99 17.44
C GLU A 196 11.82 -0.43 17.47
N ASP A 197 11.03 -1.48 17.21
CA ASP A 197 11.42 -2.87 17.47
C ASP A 197 11.93 -3.68 16.26
N ASP A 198 11.87 -3.20 15.01
CA ASP A 198 12.25 -4.04 13.86
C ASP A 198 13.16 -3.31 12.85
N GLU A 199 14.44 -3.68 12.84
CA GLU A 199 15.23 -3.59 11.61
C GLU A 199 14.50 -4.42 10.56
N LEU A 200 14.14 -3.76 9.47
CA LEU A 200 13.30 -4.30 8.41
C LEU A 200 13.99 -5.52 7.75
N VAL A 201 13.72 -6.72 8.25
CA VAL A 201 14.08 -7.97 7.56
C VAL A 201 13.03 -8.17 6.48
N LEU A 202 13.28 -7.60 5.31
CA LEU A 202 12.49 -7.89 4.11
C LEU A 202 12.62 -9.37 3.82
N ASP A 203 11.58 -10.15 4.16
CA ASP A 203 11.56 -11.59 3.94
C ASP A 203 11.90 -11.92 2.49
N ASP A 204 11.08 -11.47 1.54
CA ASP A 204 11.31 -11.67 0.10
C ASP A 204 10.58 -10.62 -0.74
N LYS A 205 11.23 -10.17 -1.81
CA LYS A 205 10.60 -9.30 -2.83
C LYS A 205 9.62 -10.13 -3.66
N LEU A 206 8.49 -9.52 -4.02
CA LEU A 206 7.39 -10.10 -4.79
C LEU A 206 7.35 -9.58 -6.20
#